data_AF-A0A1F4PDX6-F1
#
_entry.id   AF-A0A1F4PDX6-F1
#
_cell.length_a   1.000
_cell.length_b   1.000
_cell.length_c   1.000
_cell.angle_alpha   90.00
_cell.angle_beta   90.00
_cell.angle_gamma   90.00
#
_symmetry.space_group_name_H-M   'P 1'
#
loop_
_entity.id
_entity.type
_entity.pdbx_description
1 polymer ?
#
loop_
_entity_poly.entity_id
_entity_poly.type
_entity_poly.pdbx_seq_one_letter_code
_entity_poly.pdbx_strand_id
1 'polypeptide(L)' 'MSAKAHINPKILRWMRERGGLDMGHAARVAGISPDQLALWETGESQPTFLQAQKLAQALHAPFGYLFLTEPPVENLPT' A
#
# COMPACT_ATOMS: atom_id res chain seq x y z
N MET A 1 -9.93 -3.17 19.76
CA MET A 1 -9.32 -4.22 18.92
C MET A 1 -9.32 -3.72 17.48
N SER A 2 -8.18 -3.68 16.79
CA SER A 2 -8.15 -3.25 15.38
C SER A 2 -8.02 -4.47 14.49
N ALA A 3 -8.98 -4.66 13.58
CA ALA A 3 -8.95 -5.78 12.64
C ALA A 3 -7.76 -5.64 11.69
N LYS A 4 -7.06 -6.75 11.40
CA LYS A 4 -6.05 -6.80 10.36
C LYS A 4 -6.74 -6.63 9.00
N ALA A 5 -6.20 -5.77 8.16
CA ALA A 5 -6.63 -5.64 6.78
C ALA A 5 -5.84 -6.66 5.96
N HIS A 6 -6.55 -7.63 5.38
CA HIS A 6 -5.98 -8.63 4.49
C HIS A 6 -5.69 -8.01 3.11
N ILE A 7 -4.65 -7.19 3.04
CA ILE A 7 -4.27 -6.49 1.81
C ILE A 7 -3.45 -7.39 0.90
N ASN A 8 -3.46 -7.07 -0.39
CA ASN A 8 -2.65 -7.73 -1.38
C ASN A 8 -1.25 -7.08 -1.46
N PRO A 9 -0.17 -7.80 -1.09
CA PRO A 9 1.20 -7.28 -1.13
C PRO A 9 1.61 -6.78 -2.53
N LYS A 10 1.13 -7.45 -3.58
CA LYS A 10 1.44 -7.08 -4.97
C LYS A 10 0.82 -5.73 -5.33
N ILE A 11 -0.40 -5.48 -4.88
CA ILE A 11 -1.06 -4.19 -5.14
C ILE A 11 -0.40 -3.08 -4.33
N LEU A 12 -0.02 -3.34 -3.09
CA LEU A 12 0.70 -2.36 -2.29
C LEU A 12 2.00 -1.91 -2.97
N ARG A 13 2.80 -2.89 -3.44
CA ARG A 13 4.01 -2.60 -4.22
C ARG A 13 3.68 -1.80 -5.48
N TRP A 14 2.68 -2.24 -6.25
CA TRP A 14 2.27 -1.53 -7.47
C TRP A 14 1.81 -0.09 -7.18
N MET A 15 1.04 0.15 -6.11
CA MET A 15 0.61 1.50 -5.71
C MET A 15 1.81 2.39 -5.39
N ARG A 16 2.83 1.86 -4.70
CA ARG A 16 4.08 2.58 -4.42
C ARG A 16 4.84 2.91 -5.71
N GLU A 17 5.04 1.91 -6.57
CA GLU A 17 5.77 2.06 -7.84
C GLU A 17 5.07 3.02 -8.79
N ARG A 18 3.74 2.93 -8.91
CA ARG A 18 2.89 3.88 -9.65
C ARG A 18 3.05 5.31 -9.13
N GLY A 19 3.11 5.48 -7.81
CA GLY A 19 3.34 6.78 -7.19
C GLY A 19 4.75 7.33 -7.39
N GLY A 20 5.68 6.57 -7.99
CA GLY A 20 7.08 6.95 -8.12
C GLY A 20 7.80 7.08 -6.78
N LEU A 21 7.27 6.47 -5.72
CA LEU A 21 7.81 6.56 -4.37
C LEU A 21 8.81 5.43 -4.12
N ASP A 22 9.99 5.78 -3.62
CA ASP A 22 10.88 4.77 -3.07
C ASP A 22 10.33 4.23 -1.73
N MET A 23 10.85 3.08 -1.28
CA MET A 23 10.41 2.42 -0.05
C MET A 23 10.53 3.33 1.19
N GLY A 24 11.60 4.12 1.27
CA GLY A 24 11.86 5.01 2.41
C GLY A 24 10.92 6.21 2.44
N HIS A 25 10.66 6.82 1.28
CA HIS A 25 9.70 7.89 1.10
C HIS A 25 8.28 7.40 1.38
N ALA A 26 7.86 6.27 0.81
CA ALA A 26 6.55 5.67 1.05
C ALA A 26 6.32 5.38 2.54
N ALA A 27 7.29 4.79 3.22
CA ALA A 27 7.22 4.53 4.65
C ALA A 27 7.15 5.83 5.47
N ARG A 28 7.96 6.83 5.11
CA ARG A 28 7.96 8.15 5.78
C ARG A 28 6.62 8.86 5.65
N VAL A 29 6.03 8.91 4.45
CA VAL A 29 4.73 9.57 4.24
C VAL A 29 3.58 8.80 4.90
N ALA A 30 3.68 7.47 4.99
CA ALA A 30 2.72 6.63 5.68
C ALA A 30 2.91 6.60 7.22
N GLY A 31 3.99 7.19 7.73
CA GLY A 31 4.31 7.22 9.16
C GLY A 31 4.68 5.85 9.74
N ILE A 32 5.32 5.00 8.95
CA ILE A 32 5.77 3.65 9.32
C ILE A 32 7.26 3.47 9.05
N SER A 33 7.88 2.40 9.55
CA SER A 33 9.26 2.07 9.18
C SER A 33 9.34 1.41 7.79
N PRO A 34 10.45 1.62 7.05
CA PRO A 34 10.68 0.95 5.76
C PRO A 34 10.64 -0.58 5.88
N ASP A 35 11.15 -1.14 6.99
CA ASP A 35 11.11 -2.58 7.25
C ASP A 35 9.68 -3.09 7.39
N GLN A 36 8.81 -2.34 8.07
CA GLN A 36 7.41 -2.70 8.20
C GLN A 36 6.68 -2.65 6.86
N LEU A 37 6.99 -1.67 6.01
CA LEU A 37 6.47 -1.60 4.65
C LEU A 37 6.94 -2.80 3.81
N ALA A 38 8.23 -3.17 3.92
CA ALA A 38 8.78 -4.35 3.24
C ALA A 38 8.06 -5.63 3.67
N LEU A 39 7.80 -5.83 4.97
CA LEU A 39 7.04 -6.98 5.49
C LEU A 39 5.61 -7.04 4.94
N TRP A 40 4.99 -5.89 4.68
CA TRP A 40 3.66 -5.82 4.06
C TRP A 40 3.72 -6.11 2.56
N GLU A 41 4.78 -5.71 1.87
CA GLU A 41 5.01 -6.04 0.46
C GLU A 41 5.46 -7.49 0.23
N THR A 42 6.03 -8.17 1.23
CA THR A 42 6.34 -9.61 1.16
C THR A 42 5.17 -10.48 1.62
N GLY A 43 4.19 -9.90 2.30
CA GLY A 43 3.04 -10.62 2.87
C GLY A 43 3.36 -11.34 4.18
N GLU A 44 4.56 -11.13 4.74
CA GLU A 44 4.96 -11.66 6.06
C GLU A 44 4.16 -11.03 7.20
N SER A 45 3.72 -9.79 7.02
CA SER A 45 2.86 -9.08 7.96
C SER A 45 1.72 -8.37 7.26
N GLN A 46 0.69 -8.03 8.02
CA GLN A 46 -0.53 -7.39 7.54
C GLN A 46 -0.78 -6.12 8.37
N PRO A 47 -1.01 -4.96 7.72
CA PRO A 47 -1.42 -3.75 8.43
C PRO A 47 -2.79 -3.94 9.10
N THR A 48 -3.07 -3.13 10.09
CA THR A 48 -4.45 -2.93 10.57
C THR A 48 -5.26 -2.12 9.57
N PHE A 49 -6.58 -2.16 9.67
CA PHE A 49 -7.48 -1.38 8.83
C PHE A 49 -7.13 0.11 8.80
N LEU A 50 -6.84 0.69 9.97
CA LEU A 50 -6.44 2.09 10.10
C LEU A 50 -5.07 2.38 9.47
N GLN A 51 -4.10 1.46 9.60
CA GLN A 51 -2.78 1.60 8.98
C GLN A 51 -2.88 1.52 7.46
N ALA A 52 -3.65 0.56 6.94
CA ALA A 52 -3.85 0.40 5.51
C ALA A 52 -4.62 1.60 4.91
N GLN A 53 -5.57 2.17 5.64
CA GLN A 53 -6.24 3.41 5.22
C GLN A 53 -5.28 4.61 5.16
N LYS A 54 -4.44 4.78 6.19
CA LYS A 54 -3.40 5.83 6.22
C LYS A 54 -2.38 5.65 5.09
N LEU A 55 -1.96 4.41 4.84
CA LEU A 55 -1.05 4.05 3.78
C LEU A 55 -1.64 4.40 2.40
N ALA A 56 -2.89 4.01 2.14
CA ALA A 56 -3.57 4.36 0.89
C ALA A 56 -3.68 5.88 0.69
N GLN A 57 -4.02 6.63 1.75
CA GLN A 57 -4.05 8.09 1.71
C GLN A 57 -2.67 8.68 1.41
N ALA A 58 -1.61 8.17 2.05
CA ALA A 58 -0.24 8.64 1.85
C ALA A 58 0.31 8.32 0.45
N LEU A 59 -0.13 7.21 -0.15
CA LEU A 59 0.18 6.82 -1.53
C LEU A 59 -0.76 7.47 -2.56
N HIS A 60 -1.63 8.39 -2.14
CA HIS A 60 -2.62 9.07 -3.00
C HIS A 60 -3.49 8.11 -3.83
N ALA A 61 -3.82 6.95 -3.26
CA ALA A 61 -4.55 5.91 -3.98
C ALA A 61 -5.75 5.38 -3.18
N PRO A 62 -6.80 4.89 -3.85
CA PRO A 62 -8.00 4.42 -3.17
C PRO A 62 -7.71 3.24 -2.25
N PHE A 63 -8.19 3.30 -1.00
CA PHE A 63 -8.02 2.21 -0.04
C PHE A 63 -8.52 0.85 -0.56
N GLY A 64 -9.63 0.85 -1.32
CA GLY A 64 -10.18 -0.36 -1.92
C GLY A 64 -9.21 -1.06 -2.88
N TYR A 65 -8.22 -0.35 -3.44
CA TYR A 65 -7.25 -0.96 -4.36
C TYR A 65 -6.39 -1.99 -3.66
N LEU A 66 -6.07 -1.78 -2.37
CA LEU A 66 -5.27 -2.73 -1.59
C LEU A 66 -5.88 -4.13 -1.52
N PHE A 67 -7.17 -4.31 -1.84
CA PHE A 67 -7.86 -5.60 -1.83
C PHE A 67 -8.07 -6.19 -3.24
N LEU A 68 -7.58 -5.53 -4.28
CA LEU A 68 -7.65 -6.05 -5.65
C LEU A 68 -6.73 -7.26 -5.80
N THR A 69 -7.11 -8.18 -6.69
CA THR A 69 -6.27 -9.33 -7.04
C THR A 69 -5.09 -8.90 -7.93
N GLU A 70 -5.36 -7.98 -8.86
CA GLU A 70 -4.42 -7.50 -9.86
C GLU A 70 -4.48 -5.97 -10.00
N PRO A 71 -3.36 -5.33 -10.38
CA PRO A 71 -3.32 -3.91 -10.66
C PRO A 71 -4.38 -3.51 -11.71
N PRO A 72 -5.19 -2.48 -11.46
CA PRO A 72 -6.11 -2.00 -12.47
C PRO A 72 -5.33 -1.44 -13.67
N VAL A 73 -5.81 -1.73 -14.87
CA VAL A 73 -5.25 -1.16 -16.10
C VAL A 73 -5.57 0.33 -16.11
N GLU A 74 -4.56 1.16 -15.87
CA GLU A 74 -4.70 2.60 -16.01
C GLU A 74 -4.71 2.99 -17.48
N ASN A 75 -5.92 3.18 -18.02
CA ASN A 75 -6.09 3.93 -19.26
C ASN A 75 -5.97 5.43 -18.92
N LEU A 76 -4.75 5.93 -18.76
CA LEU A 76 -4.52 7.37 -18.76
C LEU A 76 -4.92 7.90 -20.16
N PRO A 77 -5.87 8.84 -20.28
CA PRO A 77 -6.14 9.45 -21.57
C PRO A 77 -4.87 10.19 -22.01
N THR A 78 -4.40 9.85 -23.21
CA THR A 78 -3.31 10.53 -23.94
C THR A 78 -3.66 11.98 -24.26
#